data_AF-A0A1F8NGN9-F1
#
_entry.id   AF-A0A1F8NGN9-F1
#
_cell.length_a   1.000
_cell.length_b   1.000
_cell.length_c   1.000
_cell.angle_alpha   90.00
_cell.angle_beta   90.00
_cell.angle_gamma   90.00
#
_symmetry.space_group_name_H-M   'P 1'
#
loop_
_entity.id
_entity.type
_entity.pdbx_description
1 polymer ?
#
loop_
_entity_poly.entity_id
_entity_poly.type
_entity_poly.pdbx_seq_one_letter_code
_entity_poly.pdbx_strand_id
1 'polypeptide(L)'
;MPKYKILLLASAFFLILACNLPQPRAGPNPQNTDPEAIALQPPRVNLTLESPSPSGTPFKATSAIPPVPPTATMAFSTVDEFFERCPTSGEVAMLLADISIAFEVDPTRGTLACKKSEGSLDLSRLQKRAYLSILIMKAISFGTPLPWTDKDLYPWFIDTIDGIRFRADITNSFCCEPANVINIQVTANSYILQTGRWIDPAIAGGLMDQMVLYVHEARHNDGYGHTCNAGTDDKTVSEMGAWGVQYYLLQWLAQHVNPWFFRAPGGDPNVYRQIALNDMVMIRKSRFCNEPTVTPGAAPTLAE
;
A
#
# COMPACT_ATOMS: atom_id res chain seq x y z
N MET A 1 6.61 19.89 -29.57
CA MET A 1 6.21 19.21 -28.33
C MET A 1 5.67 17.84 -28.70
N PRO A 2 6.35 16.73 -28.38
CA PRO A 2 5.88 15.41 -28.78
C PRO A 2 4.69 15.00 -27.90
N LYS A 3 3.60 14.61 -28.54
CA LYS A 3 2.41 14.04 -27.90
C LYS A 3 2.78 12.66 -27.36
N TYR A 4 2.93 12.51 -26.04
CA TYR A 4 3.08 11.21 -25.41
C TYR A 4 1.79 10.42 -25.63
N LYS A 5 1.80 9.42 -26.52
CA LYS A 5 0.80 8.36 -26.52
C LYS A 5 1.06 7.54 -25.27
N ILE A 6 0.31 7.79 -24.20
CA ILE A 6 0.26 6.93 -23.02
C ILE A 6 -0.35 5.61 -23.51
N LEU A 7 0.52 4.64 -23.79
CA LEU A 7 0.10 3.26 -23.96
C LEU A 7 -0.34 2.80 -22.57
N LEU A 8 -1.65 2.68 -22.34
CA LEU A 8 -2.23 1.95 -21.22
C LEU A 8 -1.79 0.49 -21.37
N LEU A 9 -0.57 0.19 -20.94
CA LEU A 9 -0.09 -1.17 -20.77
C LEU A 9 -0.95 -1.79 -19.69
N ALA A 10 -1.69 -2.83 -20.07
CA ALA A 10 -2.37 -3.69 -19.12
C ALA A 10 -1.37 -4.11 -18.04
N SER A 11 -1.64 -3.71 -16.79
CA SER A 11 -0.83 -4.06 -15.63
C SER A 11 -0.57 -5.55 -15.64
N ALA A 12 0.69 -5.94 -15.86
CA ALA A 12 1.10 -7.32 -15.72
C ALA A 12 0.96 -7.68 -14.24
N PHE A 13 -0.01 -8.55 -13.96
CA PHE A 13 -0.38 -8.99 -12.62
C PHE A 13 0.81 -9.64 -11.91
N PHE A 14 1.46 -8.89 -11.03
CA PHE A 14 2.12 -9.46 -9.87
C PHE A 14 1.09 -9.42 -8.73
N LEU A 15 0.29 -10.49 -8.61
CA LEU A 15 -0.39 -10.74 -7.35
C LEU A 15 0.68 -10.75 -6.27
N ILE A 16 0.51 -9.90 -5.27
CA ILE A 16 1.13 -10.06 -3.96
C ILE A 16 0.90 -11.53 -3.58
N LEU A 17 1.97 -12.33 -3.62
CA LEU A 17 1.93 -13.73 -3.22
C LEU A 17 1.44 -13.73 -1.78
N ALA A 18 0.28 -14.37 -1.61
CA ALA A 18 -0.57 -14.22 -0.44
C ALA A 18 0.14 -14.63 0.84
N CYS A 19 -0.18 -13.90 1.91
CA CYS A 19 0.05 -14.27 3.29
C CYS A 19 -0.52 -15.67 3.51
N ASN A 20 0.33 -16.64 3.81
CA ASN A 20 -0.14 -17.89 4.42
C ASN A 20 0.06 -17.72 5.91
N LEU A 21 -1.03 -17.64 6.67
CA LEU A 21 -0.95 -17.75 8.11
C LEU A 21 -0.35 -19.13 8.46
N PRO A 22 0.59 -19.24 9.40
CA PRO A 22 0.87 -20.52 10.03
C PRO A 22 -0.44 -21.03 10.63
N GLN A 23 -0.83 -22.25 10.27
CA GLN A 23 -2.01 -22.87 10.87
C GLN A 23 -1.86 -22.85 12.41
N PRO A 24 -2.95 -22.59 13.16
CA PRO A 24 -2.90 -22.73 14.61
C PRO A 24 -2.33 -24.12 14.92
N ARG A 25 -1.31 -24.20 15.78
CA ARG A 25 -0.68 -25.46 16.19
C ARG A 25 -1.75 -26.40 16.74
N ALA A 26 -2.28 -27.26 15.87
CA ALA A 26 -2.97 -28.46 16.28
C ALA A 26 -1.94 -29.33 16.99
N GLY A 27 -2.34 -29.93 18.11
CA GLY A 27 -1.53 -30.93 18.81
C GLY A 27 -1.06 -32.06 17.90
N PRO A 28 -0.12 -32.89 18.35
CA PRO A 28 0.57 -33.84 17.48
C PRO A 28 -0.39 -34.95 17.04
N ASN A 29 -0.64 -35.08 15.73
CA ASN A 29 -0.97 -36.35 15.09
C ASN A 29 -0.75 -36.29 13.56
N PRO A 30 -0.58 -37.43 12.85
CA PRO A 30 0.50 -37.58 11.89
C PRO A 30 -0.02 -37.62 10.46
N GLN A 31 0.91 -37.40 9.52
CA GLN A 31 0.84 -37.84 8.12
C GLN A 31 -0.47 -37.56 7.38
N ASN A 32 -0.50 -36.51 6.55
CA ASN A 32 -0.92 -36.73 5.18
C ASN A 32 -0.42 -35.68 4.19
N THR A 33 -0.27 -36.22 2.98
CA THR A 33 0.31 -35.76 1.72
C THR A 33 -0.12 -34.37 1.21
N ASP A 34 0.86 -33.68 0.62
CA ASP A 34 0.74 -32.45 -0.17
C ASP A 34 -0.33 -32.52 -1.29
N PRO A 35 -1.08 -31.42 -1.54
CA PRO A 35 -1.71 -31.18 -2.82
C PRO A 35 -0.92 -30.16 -3.66
N GLU A 36 -0.72 -30.52 -4.91
CA GLU A 36 -0.26 -29.70 -6.04
C GLU A 36 -0.92 -28.31 -6.11
N ALA A 37 -0.08 -27.28 -6.26
CA ALA A 37 -0.51 -25.93 -6.56
C ALA A 37 -0.96 -25.81 -8.03
N ILE A 38 -2.26 -25.65 -8.26
CA ILE A 38 -2.85 -25.39 -9.57
C ILE A 38 -2.68 -23.90 -9.90
N ALA A 39 -1.87 -23.60 -10.92
CA ALA A 39 -1.74 -22.26 -11.48
C ALA A 39 -2.93 -21.93 -12.39
N LEU A 40 -3.84 -21.08 -11.92
CA LEU A 40 -4.94 -20.53 -12.73
C LEU A 40 -4.47 -19.23 -13.42
N GLN A 41 -4.41 -19.23 -14.76
CA GLN A 41 -4.25 -18.01 -15.56
C GLN A 41 -5.63 -17.45 -15.96
N PRO A 42 -5.99 -16.20 -15.62
CA PRO A 42 -7.24 -15.59 -16.05
C PRO A 42 -7.14 -14.89 -17.43
N PRO A 43 -8.29 -14.66 -18.12
CA PRO A 43 -8.36 -14.18 -19.50
C PRO A 43 -8.09 -12.66 -19.64
N ARG A 44 -7.55 -12.28 -20.81
CA ARG A 44 -7.28 -10.89 -21.21
C ARG A 44 -8.57 -10.12 -21.52
N VAL A 45 -8.73 -8.92 -20.95
CA VAL A 45 -9.80 -7.98 -21.30
C VAL A 45 -9.18 -6.71 -21.89
N ASN A 46 -9.60 -6.35 -23.10
CA ASN A 46 -9.30 -5.06 -23.72
C ASN A 46 -10.37 -4.04 -23.28
N LEU A 47 -9.96 -2.90 -22.74
CA LEU A 47 -10.87 -1.81 -22.36
C LEU A 47 -10.80 -0.68 -23.40
N THR A 48 -11.97 -0.29 -23.89
CA THR A 48 -12.18 0.90 -24.72
C THR A 48 -12.91 1.94 -23.87
N LEU A 49 -12.38 3.16 -23.79
CA LEU A 49 -12.97 4.27 -23.03
C LEU A 49 -14.05 4.98 -23.85
N GLU A 50 -15.28 5.01 -23.34
CA GLU A 50 -16.33 5.96 -23.75
C GLU A 50 -16.53 7.03 -22.67
N SER A 51 -16.78 8.27 -23.08
CA SER A 51 -16.97 9.43 -22.20
C SER A 51 -18.43 9.56 -21.73
N PRO A 52 -18.69 9.80 -20.44
CA PRO A 52 -20.04 10.12 -19.95
C PRO A 52 -20.36 11.64 -20.03
N SER A 53 -21.62 11.94 -20.35
CA SER A 53 -22.21 13.28 -20.29
C SER A 53 -22.59 13.69 -18.86
N PRO A 54 -22.57 15.00 -18.51
CA PRO A 54 -22.86 15.48 -17.18
C PRO A 54 -24.34 15.85 -17.02
N SER A 55 -24.96 15.43 -15.92
CA SER A 55 -26.20 16.03 -15.40
C SER A 55 -26.30 15.77 -13.89
N GLY A 56 -25.94 16.78 -13.10
CA GLY A 56 -26.10 16.78 -11.64
C GLY A 56 -26.56 18.16 -11.15
N THR A 57 -27.63 18.16 -10.36
CA THR A 57 -28.20 19.33 -9.67
C THR A 57 -27.38 19.73 -8.44
N PRO A 58 -27.39 21.02 -8.03
CA PRO A 58 -26.49 21.53 -7.01
C PRO A 58 -27.00 21.28 -5.57
N PHE A 59 -26.13 20.77 -4.70
CA PHE A 59 -26.34 20.71 -3.26
C PHE A 59 -25.88 22.01 -2.59
N LYS A 60 -26.66 22.47 -1.61
CA LYS A 60 -26.46 23.71 -0.86
C LYS A 60 -25.62 23.43 0.40
N ALA A 61 -24.35 23.83 0.40
CA ALA A 61 -23.46 23.68 1.54
C ALA A 61 -23.70 24.80 2.57
N THR A 62 -23.93 24.43 3.84
CA THR A 62 -23.84 25.37 4.96
C THR A 62 -23.16 24.69 6.14
N SER A 63 -21.91 25.03 6.42
CA SER A 63 -21.40 25.35 7.77
C SER A 63 -19.92 25.71 7.66
N ALA A 64 -19.56 26.91 8.14
CA ALA A 64 -18.18 27.39 8.11
C ALA A 64 -17.36 26.69 9.21
N ILE A 65 -16.40 25.87 8.78
CA ILE A 65 -15.39 25.26 9.65
C ILE A 65 -14.39 26.37 10.06
N PRO A 66 -13.98 26.46 11.34
CA PRO A 66 -12.96 27.41 11.78
C PRO A 66 -11.62 27.17 11.04
N PRO A 67 -10.83 28.22 10.78
CA PRO A 67 -9.57 28.09 10.06
C PRO A 67 -8.58 27.24 10.86
N VAL A 68 -8.20 26.10 10.28
CA VAL A 68 -7.10 25.25 10.77
C VAL A 68 -5.81 26.09 10.73
N PRO A 69 -4.99 26.12 11.81
CA PRO A 69 -3.69 26.79 11.78
C PRO A 69 -2.85 26.27 10.60
N PRO A 70 -1.98 27.10 9.99
CA PRO A 70 -1.22 26.71 8.82
C PRO A 70 -0.34 25.50 9.16
N THR A 71 -0.78 24.33 8.69
CA THR A 71 -0.01 23.09 8.69
C THR A 71 1.34 23.40 8.08
N ALA A 72 2.43 23.07 8.78
CA ALA A 72 3.79 23.24 8.28
C ALA A 72 3.84 22.80 6.82
N THR A 73 4.15 23.75 5.93
CA THR A 73 4.14 23.52 4.49
C THR A 73 5.02 22.31 4.22
N MET A 74 4.42 21.24 3.68
CA MET A 74 5.16 20.05 3.27
C MET A 74 6.30 20.52 2.36
N ALA A 75 7.55 20.20 2.72
CA ALA A 75 8.74 20.65 2.01
C ALA A 75 8.87 20.04 0.59
N PHE A 76 7.93 19.18 0.19
CA PHE A 76 7.94 18.41 -1.05
C PHE A 76 6.74 18.76 -1.90
N SER A 77 6.96 18.91 -3.20
CA SER A 77 5.89 19.25 -4.13
C SER A 77 5.12 18.00 -4.59
N THR A 78 5.76 16.82 -4.54
CA THR A 78 5.19 15.54 -4.96
C THR A 78 5.62 14.35 -4.10
N VAL A 79 4.88 13.24 -4.19
CA VAL A 79 5.20 11.98 -3.53
C VAL A 79 6.47 11.33 -4.08
N ASP A 80 6.76 11.45 -5.38
CA ASP A 80 8.02 10.94 -5.93
C ASP A 80 9.22 11.74 -5.42
N GLU A 81 9.11 13.08 -5.31
CA GLU A 81 10.14 13.91 -4.67
C GLU A 81 10.37 13.50 -3.21
N PHE A 82 9.30 13.14 -2.49
CA PHE A 82 9.40 12.61 -1.14
C PHE A 82 10.21 11.31 -1.07
N PHE A 83 10.12 10.43 -2.08
CA PHE A 83 10.89 9.17 -2.10
C PHE A 83 12.29 9.30 -2.72
N GLU A 84 12.53 10.36 -3.51
CA GLU A 84 13.84 10.65 -4.08
C GLU A 84 14.86 11.09 -3.02
N ARG A 85 14.42 11.85 -2.01
CA ARG A 85 15.28 12.33 -0.92
C ARG A 85 15.79 11.20 -0.02
N CYS A 86 16.76 11.52 0.82
CA CYS A 86 17.09 10.70 1.99
C CYS A 86 16.30 11.16 3.23
N PRO A 87 15.82 10.23 4.08
CA PRO A 87 15.28 10.62 5.37
C PRO A 87 16.39 11.27 6.19
N THR A 88 16.09 12.37 6.86
CA THR A 88 17.04 13.01 7.78
C THR A 88 17.33 12.08 8.96
N SER A 89 18.50 12.24 9.58
CA SER A 89 18.84 11.51 10.82
C SER A 89 17.79 11.71 11.92
N GLY A 90 17.18 12.89 12.01
CA GLY A 90 16.09 13.17 12.94
C GLY A 90 14.80 12.42 12.61
N GLU A 91 14.40 12.34 11.34
CA GLU A 91 13.24 11.53 10.92
C GLU A 91 13.43 10.04 11.21
N VAL A 92 14.62 9.50 10.93
CA VAL A 92 14.91 8.09 11.25
C VAL A 92 14.92 7.88 12.77
N ALA A 93 15.51 8.78 13.55
CA ALA A 93 15.52 8.66 15.00
C ALA A 93 14.10 8.74 15.62
N MET A 94 13.24 9.63 15.12
CA MET A 94 11.83 9.69 15.54
C MET A 94 11.11 8.37 15.22
N LEU A 95 11.25 7.88 13.99
CA LEU A 95 10.60 6.64 13.60
C LEU A 95 11.08 5.45 14.44
N LEU A 96 12.38 5.36 14.72
CA LEU A 96 12.94 4.30 15.57
C LEU A 96 12.60 4.45 17.06
N ALA A 97 12.10 5.61 17.49
CA ALA A 97 11.53 5.77 18.82
C ALA A 97 10.07 5.26 18.89
N ASP A 98 9.37 5.30 17.75
CA ASP A 98 7.97 4.86 17.65
C ASP A 98 7.85 3.35 17.35
N ILE A 99 8.77 2.76 16.56
CA ILE A 99 8.70 1.36 16.12
C ILE A 99 10.09 0.74 15.90
N SER A 100 10.24 -0.57 16.17
CA SER A 100 11.46 -1.33 15.86
C SER A 100 11.54 -1.72 14.38
N ILE A 101 12.67 -1.46 13.72
CA ILE A 101 12.90 -1.87 12.32
C ILE A 101 14.21 -2.64 12.22
N ALA A 102 14.13 -3.90 11.80
CA ALA A 102 15.27 -4.80 11.67
C ALA A 102 15.47 -5.30 10.24
N PHE A 103 16.72 -5.26 9.78
CA PHE A 103 17.13 -5.74 8.45
C PHE A 103 18.00 -6.98 8.59
N GLU A 104 17.36 -8.15 8.68
CA GLU A 104 18.06 -9.44 8.77
C GLU A 104 18.66 -9.84 7.42
N VAL A 105 18.01 -9.42 6.34
CA VAL A 105 18.57 -9.40 5.00
C VAL A 105 18.60 -7.97 4.46
N ASP A 106 19.67 -7.67 3.72
CA ASP A 106 19.75 -6.47 2.89
C ASP A 106 20.59 -6.75 1.65
N PRO A 107 19.95 -7.15 0.53
CA PRO A 107 20.66 -7.43 -0.72
C PRO A 107 21.35 -6.20 -1.33
N THR A 108 21.07 -5.00 -0.81
CA THR A 108 21.62 -3.73 -1.29
C THR A 108 22.73 -3.19 -0.38
N ARG A 109 23.08 -3.94 0.67
CA ARG A 109 24.18 -3.61 1.57
C ARG A 109 25.50 -3.49 0.78
N GLY A 110 26.33 -2.54 1.19
CA GLY A 110 27.63 -2.26 0.56
C GLY A 110 27.60 -1.13 -0.47
N THR A 111 26.41 -0.69 -0.91
CA THR A 111 26.25 0.55 -1.69
C THR A 111 25.30 1.50 -0.97
N LEU A 112 25.83 2.65 -0.53
CA LEU A 112 25.03 3.66 0.16
C LEU A 112 24.13 4.41 -0.82
N ALA A 113 22.83 4.44 -0.52
CA ALA A 113 21.84 5.28 -1.18
C ALA A 113 21.66 6.62 -0.47
N CYS A 114 22.01 6.68 0.82
CA CYS A 114 22.05 7.90 1.63
C CYS A 114 23.32 7.92 2.46
N LYS A 115 23.84 9.12 2.72
CA LYS A 115 25.07 9.30 3.49
C LYS A 115 24.85 10.18 4.71
N LYS A 116 25.57 9.87 5.78
CA LYS A 116 25.61 10.70 6.99
C LYS A 116 26.12 12.12 6.71
N SER A 117 27.06 12.27 5.79
CA SER A 117 27.59 13.57 5.35
C SER A 117 26.54 14.50 4.72
N GLU A 118 25.39 13.94 4.31
CA GLU A 118 24.29 14.67 3.67
C GLU A 118 23.11 14.88 4.65
N GLY A 119 23.32 14.71 5.96
CA GLY A 119 22.31 14.94 7.01
C GLY A 119 21.39 13.74 7.31
N SER A 120 21.57 12.62 6.61
CA SER A 120 20.88 11.34 6.82
C SER A 120 21.68 10.44 7.78
N LEU A 121 21.35 9.15 7.80
CA LEU A 121 22.26 8.06 8.16
C LEU A 121 22.93 7.48 6.89
N ASP A 122 23.96 6.65 7.07
CA ASP A 122 24.52 5.81 6.01
C ASP A 122 23.56 4.64 5.76
N LEU A 123 22.70 4.77 4.75
CA LEU A 123 21.64 3.82 4.46
C LEU A 123 21.87 3.14 3.12
N SER A 124 21.63 1.83 3.07
CA SER A 124 21.44 1.12 1.81
C SER A 124 20.13 1.54 1.13
N ARG A 125 19.93 1.05 -0.10
CA ARG A 125 18.69 1.31 -0.85
C ARG A 125 17.46 0.71 -0.18
N LEU A 126 17.56 -0.53 0.33
CA LEU A 126 16.46 -1.18 1.05
C LEU A 126 16.11 -0.38 2.31
N GLN A 127 17.12 0.00 3.11
CA GLN A 127 16.91 0.75 4.34
C GLN A 127 16.26 2.11 4.07
N LYS A 128 16.79 2.88 3.11
CA LYS A 128 16.21 4.16 2.69
C LYS A 128 14.72 4.03 2.39
N ARG A 129 14.34 3.05 1.56
CA ARG A 129 12.97 2.89 1.08
C ARG A 129 12.05 2.35 2.18
N ALA A 130 12.53 1.45 3.03
CA ALA A 130 11.77 0.97 4.18
C ALA A 130 11.38 2.11 5.12
N TYR A 131 12.33 2.98 5.49
CA TYR A 131 12.03 4.13 6.33
C TYR A 131 11.06 5.11 5.65
N LEU A 132 11.27 5.44 4.37
CA LEU A 132 10.39 6.36 3.65
C LEU A 132 8.97 5.78 3.45
N SER A 133 8.83 4.46 3.26
CA SER A 133 7.53 3.79 3.12
C SER A 133 6.71 3.80 4.41
N ILE A 134 7.32 4.05 5.57
CA ILE A 134 6.60 4.28 6.82
C ILE A 134 6.41 5.79 7.04
N LEU A 135 7.44 6.61 6.81
CA LEU A 135 7.35 8.06 6.96
C LEU A 135 6.28 8.70 6.05
N ILE A 136 6.00 8.12 4.87
CA ILE A 136 4.92 8.60 4.00
C ILE A 136 3.55 8.49 4.67
N MET A 137 3.32 7.50 5.53
CA MET A 137 2.06 7.37 6.27
C MET A 137 1.83 8.56 7.20
N LYS A 138 2.91 9.16 7.73
CA LYS A 138 2.87 10.37 8.56
C LYS A 138 2.64 11.64 7.74
N ALA A 139 3.03 11.62 6.47
CA ALA A 139 2.88 12.73 5.55
C ALA A 139 1.53 12.73 4.81
N ILE A 140 0.86 11.57 4.74
CA ILE A 140 -0.47 11.44 4.16
C ILE A 140 -1.51 12.04 5.11
N SER A 141 -2.35 12.91 4.58
CA SER A 141 -3.60 13.33 5.21
C SER A 141 -4.74 13.09 4.23
N PHE A 142 -5.81 12.44 4.72
CA PHE A 142 -6.95 12.05 3.90
C PHE A 142 -8.12 13.05 3.96
N GLY A 143 -8.11 14.05 4.84
CA GLY A 143 -9.26 14.98 4.99
C GLY A 143 -10.59 14.33 5.43
N THR A 144 -10.66 13.01 5.47
CA THR A 144 -11.79 12.15 5.87
C THR A 144 -11.24 11.05 6.78
N PRO A 145 -11.92 10.72 7.90
CA PRO A 145 -11.50 9.63 8.80
C PRO A 145 -11.34 8.30 8.07
N LEU A 146 -10.43 7.45 8.54
CA LEU A 146 -10.30 6.07 8.06
C LEU A 146 -11.51 5.25 8.53
N PRO A 147 -12.04 4.30 7.74
CA PRO A 147 -13.26 3.58 8.10
C PRO A 147 -13.05 2.47 9.13
N TRP A 148 -11.80 2.13 9.49
CA TRP A 148 -11.47 1.04 10.43
C TRP A 148 -10.88 1.52 11.77
N THR A 149 -10.63 2.82 11.92
CA THR A 149 -10.00 3.40 13.11
C THR A 149 -10.42 4.86 13.28
N ASP A 150 -10.40 5.37 14.51
CA ASP A 150 -10.61 6.77 14.85
C ASP A 150 -9.32 7.61 14.77
N LYS A 151 -8.18 6.99 14.44
CA LYS A 151 -6.87 7.62 14.33
C LYS A 151 -6.51 7.93 12.87
N ASP A 152 -5.54 8.83 12.69
CA ASP A 152 -4.85 8.98 11.41
C ASP A 152 -4.02 7.72 11.11
N LEU A 153 -3.61 7.55 9.84
CA LEU A 153 -2.95 6.33 9.36
C LEU A 153 -1.69 5.98 10.16
N TYR A 154 -0.79 6.94 10.35
CA TYR A 154 0.47 6.69 11.06
C TYR A 154 0.27 6.40 12.56
N PRO A 155 -0.49 7.20 13.34
CA PRO A 155 -0.80 6.86 14.73
C PRO A 155 -1.47 5.50 14.89
N TRP A 156 -2.44 5.15 14.02
CA TRP A 156 -3.02 3.80 14.03
C TRP A 156 -1.95 2.74 13.79
N PHE A 157 -1.12 2.91 12.76
CA PHE A 157 -0.10 1.93 12.38
C PHE A 157 0.88 1.65 13.53
N ILE A 158 1.45 2.67 14.17
CA ILE A 158 2.42 2.48 15.27
C ILE A 158 1.78 2.02 16.58
N ASP A 159 0.47 2.25 16.78
CA ASP A 159 -0.25 1.69 17.93
C ASP A 159 -0.64 0.22 17.70
N THR A 160 -0.72 -0.20 16.43
CA THR A 160 -1.10 -1.56 16.04
C THR A 160 0.12 -2.49 15.94
N ILE A 161 1.35 -2.03 15.73
CA ILE A 161 2.54 -2.90 15.66
C ILE A 161 3.74 -2.35 16.45
N ASP A 162 4.55 -3.25 16.98
CA ASP A 162 5.79 -2.93 17.70
C ASP A 162 7.02 -2.95 16.77
N GLY A 163 6.94 -3.62 15.61
CA GLY A 163 8.09 -3.74 14.73
C GLY A 163 7.87 -4.28 13.33
N ILE A 164 8.92 -4.15 12.51
CA ILE A 164 9.01 -4.74 11.16
C ILE A 164 10.38 -5.41 10.99
N ARG A 165 10.39 -6.65 10.48
CA ARG A 165 11.59 -7.43 10.14
C ARG A 165 11.63 -7.68 8.64
N PHE A 166 12.74 -7.32 7.99
CA PHE A 166 13.00 -7.65 6.59
C PHE A 166 13.83 -8.93 6.50
N ARG A 167 13.26 -9.97 5.88
CA ARG A 167 13.74 -11.36 5.93
C ARG A 167 13.77 -12.01 4.56
N ALA A 168 14.71 -12.95 4.36
CA ALA A 168 14.80 -13.75 3.13
C ALA A 168 14.48 -15.23 3.35
N ASP A 169 14.32 -15.66 4.60
CA ASP A 169 14.10 -17.05 4.99
C ASP A 169 12.61 -17.43 5.12
N ILE A 170 11.71 -16.54 4.72
CA ILE A 170 10.25 -16.73 4.74
C ILE A 170 9.68 -16.76 3.32
N THR A 171 8.59 -17.49 3.11
CA THR A 171 7.97 -17.65 1.78
C THR A 171 7.02 -16.51 1.42
N ASN A 172 6.37 -15.91 2.42
CA ASN A 172 5.44 -14.80 2.22
C ASN A 172 5.68 -13.76 3.32
N SER A 173 5.21 -12.53 3.11
CA SER A 173 5.09 -11.56 4.20
C SER A 173 3.90 -11.95 5.08
N PHE A 174 4.00 -11.68 6.38
CA PHE A 174 2.94 -11.98 7.34
C PHE A 174 3.14 -11.19 8.63
N CYS A 175 2.09 -11.12 9.43
CA CYS A 175 2.11 -10.66 10.81
C CYS A 175 1.46 -11.71 11.72
N CYS A 176 1.75 -11.81 13.02
CA CYS A 176 2.70 -11.02 13.81
C CYS A 176 3.49 -11.97 14.72
N GLU A 177 4.57 -12.56 14.19
CA GLU A 177 5.43 -13.48 14.94
C GLU A 177 6.90 -13.00 14.92
N PRO A 178 7.47 -12.55 16.04
CA PRO A 178 6.86 -12.45 17.38
C PRO A 178 5.71 -11.44 17.43
N ALA A 179 4.94 -11.46 18.53
CA ALA A 179 3.75 -10.62 18.71
C ALA A 179 3.99 -9.16 18.28
N ASN A 180 3.03 -8.57 17.59
CA ASN A 180 3.06 -7.20 17.07
C ASN A 180 4.21 -6.90 16.08
N VAL A 181 4.91 -7.90 15.52
CA VAL A 181 6.00 -7.67 14.55
C VAL A 181 5.63 -8.21 13.16
N ILE A 182 5.61 -7.31 12.18
CA ILE A 182 5.45 -7.67 10.76
C ILE A 182 6.74 -8.31 10.24
N ASN A 183 6.63 -9.41 9.52
CA ASN A 183 7.72 -10.03 8.77
C ASN A 183 7.53 -9.80 7.28
N ILE A 184 8.49 -9.13 6.65
CA ILE A 184 8.47 -8.77 5.24
C ILE A 184 9.44 -9.66 4.49
N GLN A 185 8.91 -10.39 3.51
CA GLN A 185 9.73 -11.15 2.59
C GLN A 185 10.44 -10.19 1.62
N VAL A 186 11.76 -10.29 1.58
CA VAL A 186 12.61 -9.55 0.64
C VAL A 186 13.18 -10.51 -0.39
N THR A 187 12.71 -10.39 -1.62
CA THR A 187 13.26 -11.08 -2.80
C THR A 187 13.69 -10.05 -3.85
N ALA A 188 14.42 -10.49 -4.88
CA ALA A 188 14.81 -9.61 -5.99
C ALA A 188 13.61 -8.94 -6.68
N ASN A 189 12.42 -9.54 -6.59
CA ASN A 189 11.19 -9.03 -7.17
C ASN A 189 10.36 -8.17 -6.20
N SER A 190 10.78 -7.96 -4.95
CA SER A 190 10.07 -7.06 -4.05
C SER A 190 10.14 -5.62 -4.56
N TYR A 191 9.00 -4.93 -4.69
CA TYR A 191 8.95 -3.55 -5.21
C TYR A 191 9.92 -2.59 -4.51
N ILE A 192 10.10 -2.77 -3.19
CA ILE A 192 11.05 -2.02 -2.38
C ILE A 192 12.50 -2.13 -2.86
N LEU A 193 12.89 -3.20 -3.56
CA LEU A 193 14.20 -3.33 -4.20
C LEU A 193 14.20 -2.80 -5.64
N GLN A 194 13.10 -2.97 -6.36
CA GLN A 194 13.00 -2.64 -7.78
C GLN A 194 12.94 -1.14 -8.05
N THR A 195 12.15 -0.38 -7.28
CA THR A 195 11.91 1.03 -7.58
C THR A 195 11.93 1.93 -6.34
N GLY A 196 12.29 3.20 -6.56
CA GLY A 196 12.19 4.27 -5.56
C GLY A 196 10.98 5.17 -5.78
N ARG A 197 10.08 4.81 -6.71
CA ARG A 197 8.93 5.62 -7.10
C ARG A 197 7.69 5.22 -6.32
N TRP A 198 6.75 6.14 -6.20
CA TRP A 198 5.44 5.82 -5.63
C TRP A 198 4.76 4.71 -6.44
N ILE A 199 4.66 4.93 -7.76
CA ILE A 199 4.34 3.90 -8.76
C ILE A 199 5.30 4.05 -9.93
N ASP A 200 5.88 2.93 -10.33
CA ASP A 200 6.76 2.82 -11.47
C ASP A 200 6.03 2.19 -12.67
N PRO A 201 5.84 2.93 -13.78
CA PRO A 201 5.13 2.45 -14.95
C PRO A 201 5.87 1.31 -15.67
N ALA A 202 7.17 1.11 -15.43
CA ALA A 202 7.92 0.04 -16.08
C ALA A 202 7.61 -1.35 -15.48
N ILE A 203 7.17 -1.40 -14.22
CA ILE A 203 6.89 -2.63 -13.47
C ILE A 203 5.45 -2.68 -12.92
N ALA A 204 4.63 -1.67 -13.26
CA ALA A 204 3.23 -1.56 -12.85
C ALA A 204 3.00 -1.69 -11.33
N GLY A 205 3.86 -1.07 -10.53
CA GLY A 205 3.79 -1.05 -9.06
C GLY A 205 4.92 -0.22 -8.44
N GLY A 206 4.97 -0.08 -7.12
CA GLY A 206 5.98 0.72 -6.45
C GLY A 206 5.92 0.73 -4.92
N LEU A 207 6.35 1.85 -4.33
CA LEU A 207 6.40 2.00 -2.87
C LEU A 207 5.02 2.22 -2.24
N MET A 208 3.99 2.54 -3.05
CA MET A 208 2.59 2.47 -2.63
C MET A 208 2.23 1.05 -2.18
N ASP A 209 2.55 0.04 -2.99
CA ASP A 209 2.23 -1.37 -2.71
C ASP A 209 2.91 -1.85 -1.43
N GLN A 210 4.12 -1.37 -1.17
CA GLN A 210 4.85 -1.69 0.05
C GLN A 210 4.18 -1.10 1.30
N MET A 211 3.74 0.16 1.24
CA MET A 211 3.01 0.81 2.32
C MET A 211 1.65 0.12 2.55
N VAL A 212 0.95 -0.22 1.47
CA VAL A 212 -0.32 -0.94 1.51
C VAL A 212 -0.16 -2.31 2.16
N LEU A 213 0.92 -3.04 1.84
CA LEU A 213 1.26 -4.31 2.48
C LEU A 213 1.49 -4.12 4.00
N TYR A 214 2.19 -3.08 4.44
CA TYR A 214 2.35 -2.84 5.87
C TYR A 214 1.02 -2.65 6.59
N VAL A 215 0.11 -1.89 5.99
CA VAL A 215 -1.23 -1.64 6.55
C VAL A 215 -2.08 -2.92 6.57
N HIS A 216 -2.01 -3.73 5.51
CA HIS A 216 -2.61 -5.07 5.47
C HIS A 216 -2.11 -5.93 6.64
N GLU A 217 -0.79 -6.01 6.81
CA GLU A 217 -0.19 -6.86 7.83
C GLU A 217 -0.47 -6.37 9.25
N ALA A 218 -0.47 -5.06 9.47
CA ALA A 218 -0.86 -4.46 10.74
C ALA A 218 -2.30 -4.85 11.10
N ARG A 219 -3.22 -4.93 10.13
CA ARG A 219 -4.62 -5.29 10.40
C ARG A 219 -4.79 -6.69 10.98
N HIS A 220 -3.92 -7.64 10.62
CA HIS A 220 -3.91 -8.96 11.28
C HIS A 220 -3.63 -8.85 12.79
N ASN A 221 -2.86 -7.86 13.23
CA ASN A 221 -2.57 -7.64 14.66
C ASN A 221 -3.77 -7.11 15.46
N ASP A 222 -4.70 -6.38 14.82
CA ASP A 222 -5.95 -5.95 15.45
C ASP A 222 -6.93 -7.13 15.71
N GLY A 223 -6.56 -8.36 15.35
CA GLY A 223 -7.40 -9.56 15.45
C GLY A 223 -8.33 -9.77 14.26
N TYR A 224 -8.14 -9.01 13.17
CA TYR A 224 -8.95 -9.07 11.96
C TYR A 224 -8.20 -9.79 10.83
N GLY A 225 -8.32 -11.12 10.81
CA GLY A 225 -7.73 -11.97 9.78
C GLY A 225 -8.64 -12.24 8.58
N HIS A 226 -8.18 -13.14 7.72
CA HIS A 226 -8.94 -13.68 6.60
C HIS A 226 -9.95 -14.73 7.07
N THR A 227 -11.19 -14.66 6.58
CA THR A 227 -12.32 -15.45 7.12
C THR A 227 -12.90 -16.47 6.14
N CYS A 228 -12.40 -16.52 4.90
CA CYS A 228 -12.84 -17.49 3.89
C CYS A 228 -11.68 -18.01 3.03
N ASN A 229 -12.00 -18.89 2.08
CA ASN A 229 -11.02 -19.56 1.19
C ASN A 229 -9.80 -20.11 1.94
N ALA A 230 -10.07 -20.96 2.94
CA ALA A 230 -9.04 -21.53 3.83
C ALA A 230 -8.16 -20.50 4.56
N GLY A 231 -8.69 -19.29 4.82
CA GLY A 231 -7.99 -18.23 5.55
C GLY A 231 -7.04 -17.42 4.68
N THR A 232 -7.33 -17.30 3.38
CA THR A 232 -6.53 -16.49 2.44
C THR A 232 -7.27 -15.26 1.93
N ASP A 233 -8.61 -15.23 2.06
CA ASP A 233 -9.47 -14.14 1.60
C ASP A 233 -10.43 -13.70 2.71
N ASP A 234 -10.93 -12.47 2.59
CA ASP A 234 -11.98 -11.93 3.45
C ASP A 234 -13.35 -12.38 2.90
N LYS A 235 -14.37 -12.58 3.74
CA LYS A 235 -15.70 -12.98 3.24
C LYS A 235 -16.40 -11.82 2.53
N THR A 236 -16.28 -10.60 3.05
CA THR A 236 -16.91 -9.37 2.52
C THR A 236 -16.04 -8.15 2.77
N VAL A 237 -16.23 -7.06 2.01
CA VAL A 237 -15.55 -5.77 2.28
C VAL A 237 -15.97 -5.21 3.65
N SER A 238 -17.24 -5.38 4.02
CA SER A 238 -17.81 -4.83 5.25
C SER A 238 -17.25 -5.43 6.54
N GLU A 239 -16.65 -6.62 6.50
CA GLU A 239 -16.07 -7.22 7.70
C GLU A 239 -14.74 -6.57 8.11
N MET A 240 -14.15 -5.76 7.22
CA MET A 240 -12.95 -4.99 7.49
C MET A 240 -11.78 -5.86 7.99
N GLY A 241 -11.61 -7.03 7.36
CA GLY A 241 -10.41 -7.85 7.48
C GLY A 241 -9.20 -7.18 6.85
N ALA A 242 -8.09 -7.91 6.73
CA ALA A 242 -6.86 -7.37 6.17
C ALA A 242 -7.01 -6.94 4.69
N TRP A 243 -7.80 -7.67 3.89
CA TRP A 243 -8.12 -7.22 2.53
C TRP A 243 -9.12 -6.06 2.52
N GLY A 244 -10.07 -6.02 3.47
CA GLY A 244 -10.98 -4.89 3.66
C GLY A 244 -10.26 -3.57 3.92
N VAL A 245 -9.30 -3.55 4.84
CA VAL A 245 -8.50 -2.34 5.13
C VAL A 245 -7.66 -1.93 3.93
N GLN A 246 -7.03 -2.89 3.23
CA GLN A 246 -6.29 -2.59 2.01
C GLN A 246 -7.18 -2.01 0.89
N TYR A 247 -8.38 -2.55 0.69
CA TYR A 247 -9.39 -2.01 -0.23
C TYR A 247 -9.71 -0.54 0.10
N TYR A 248 -10.02 -0.25 1.37
CA TYR A 248 -10.36 1.11 1.78
C TYR A 248 -9.17 2.07 1.76
N LEU A 249 -7.96 1.62 2.10
CA LEU A 249 -6.77 2.45 1.97
C LEU A 249 -6.55 2.91 0.53
N LEU A 250 -6.70 2.00 -0.44
CA LEU A 250 -6.60 2.34 -1.86
C LEU A 250 -7.72 3.29 -2.30
N GLN A 251 -8.94 3.09 -1.81
CA GLN A 251 -10.03 4.04 -2.03
C GLN A 251 -9.69 5.43 -1.47
N TRP A 252 -9.12 5.50 -0.28
CA TRP A 252 -8.72 6.76 0.38
C TRP A 252 -7.56 7.45 -0.35
N LEU A 253 -6.56 6.69 -0.79
CA LEU A 253 -5.50 7.20 -1.67
C LEU A 253 -6.06 7.75 -2.98
N ALA A 254 -7.10 7.13 -3.52
CA ALA A 254 -7.73 7.59 -4.74
C ALA A 254 -8.62 8.83 -4.55
N GLN A 255 -9.32 8.96 -3.43
CA GLN A 255 -10.44 9.90 -3.30
C GLN A 255 -10.16 11.04 -2.32
N HIS A 256 -9.24 10.85 -1.39
CA HIS A 256 -9.18 11.62 -0.16
C HIS A 256 -7.80 12.25 0.11
N VAL A 257 -6.74 11.88 -0.62
CA VAL A 257 -5.45 12.56 -0.49
C VAL A 257 -5.38 13.88 -1.24
N ASN A 258 -4.39 14.73 -0.90
CA ASN A 258 -4.08 15.93 -1.67
C ASN A 258 -3.61 15.54 -3.11
N PRO A 259 -4.39 15.86 -4.16
CA PRO A 259 -4.06 15.46 -5.53
C PRO A 259 -2.75 16.06 -6.04
N TRP A 260 -2.37 17.23 -5.56
CA TRP A 260 -1.16 17.90 -6.02
C TRP A 260 0.10 17.26 -5.47
N PHE A 261 0.05 16.77 -4.23
CA PHE A 261 1.16 16.02 -3.67
C PHE A 261 1.24 14.62 -4.31
N PHE A 262 0.11 13.98 -4.60
CA PHE A 262 0.05 12.64 -5.22
C PHE A 262 0.00 12.65 -6.76
N ARG A 263 0.41 13.75 -7.41
CA ARG A 263 0.49 13.79 -8.87
C ARG A 263 1.67 12.95 -9.38
N ALA A 264 1.48 12.29 -10.51
CA ALA A 264 2.53 11.51 -11.14
C ALA A 264 3.58 12.42 -11.84
N PRO A 265 4.76 11.88 -12.19
CA PRO A 265 5.72 12.60 -13.02
C PRO A 265 5.07 12.97 -14.36
N GLY A 266 5.14 14.25 -14.71
CA GLY A 266 4.35 14.85 -15.79
C GLY A 266 3.25 15.80 -15.30
N GLY A 267 2.95 15.78 -14.00
CA GLY A 267 2.12 16.78 -13.33
C GLY A 267 0.62 16.46 -13.30
N ASP A 268 0.18 15.34 -13.89
CA ASP A 268 -1.22 14.92 -13.85
C ASP A 268 -1.58 14.36 -12.45
N PRO A 269 -2.49 15.01 -11.70
CA PRO A 269 -2.91 14.57 -10.37
C PRO A 269 -3.71 13.26 -10.37
N ASN A 270 -4.22 12.82 -11.52
CA ASN A 270 -5.18 11.72 -11.60
C ASN A 270 -4.53 10.36 -11.87
N VAL A 271 -3.30 10.32 -12.37
CA VAL A 271 -2.63 9.06 -12.74
C VAL A 271 -2.51 8.11 -11.54
N TYR A 272 -1.91 8.54 -10.43
CA TYR A 272 -1.74 7.68 -9.26
C TYR A 272 -3.06 7.38 -8.55
N ARG A 273 -3.99 8.34 -8.55
CA ARG A 273 -5.34 8.15 -8.01
C ARG A 273 -6.11 7.09 -8.79
N GLN A 274 -6.02 7.10 -10.13
CA GLN A 274 -6.66 6.10 -10.98
C GLN A 274 -6.04 4.72 -10.81
N ILE A 275 -4.72 4.65 -10.62
CA ILE A 275 -4.05 3.37 -10.32
C ILE A 275 -4.57 2.80 -8.99
N ALA A 276 -4.66 3.61 -7.94
CA ALA A 276 -5.23 3.18 -6.66
C ALA A 276 -6.70 2.71 -6.80
N LEU A 277 -7.53 3.38 -7.62
CA LEU A 277 -8.88 2.89 -7.93
C LEU A 277 -8.88 1.55 -8.65
N ASN A 278 -7.97 1.36 -9.61
CA ASN A 278 -7.89 0.11 -10.35
C ASN A 278 -7.48 -1.04 -9.42
N ASP A 279 -6.50 -0.82 -8.55
CA ASP A 279 -6.05 -1.81 -7.58
C ASP A 279 -7.15 -2.13 -6.56
N MET A 280 -7.88 -1.11 -6.09
CA MET A 280 -9.06 -1.28 -5.23
C MET A 280 -10.10 -2.19 -5.90
N VAL A 281 -10.44 -1.94 -7.17
CA VAL A 281 -11.38 -2.78 -7.95
C VAL A 281 -10.85 -4.20 -8.09
N MET A 282 -9.54 -4.37 -8.30
CA MET A 282 -8.95 -5.69 -8.44
C MET A 282 -9.02 -6.49 -7.15
N ILE A 283 -8.71 -5.88 -6.01
CA ILE A 283 -8.83 -6.53 -4.69
C ILE A 283 -10.27 -6.93 -4.41
N ARG A 284 -11.23 -6.04 -4.72
CA ARG A 284 -12.65 -6.37 -4.59
C ARG A 284 -13.05 -7.63 -5.38
N LYS A 285 -12.46 -7.82 -6.56
CA LYS A 285 -12.76 -8.96 -7.43
C LYS A 285 -12.08 -10.26 -7.02
N SER A 286 -10.89 -10.20 -6.42
CA SER A 286 -10.06 -11.40 -6.20
C SER A 286 -9.91 -11.81 -4.75
N ARG A 287 -10.22 -10.94 -3.78
CA ARG A 287 -9.90 -11.14 -2.36
C ARG A 287 -11.11 -11.21 -1.43
N PHE A 288 -12.30 -11.29 -2.02
CA PHE A 288 -13.55 -11.45 -1.26
C PHE A 288 -14.41 -12.59 -1.79
N CYS A 289 -14.84 -13.49 -0.91
CA CYS A 289 -15.63 -14.67 -1.32
C CYS A 289 -17.08 -14.34 -1.69
N ASN A 290 -17.71 -13.39 -0.99
CA ASN A 290 -19.15 -13.13 -1.08
C ASN A 290 -19.49 -11.70 -1.51
N GLU A 291 -18.52 -10.95 -2.05
CA GLU A 291 -18.83 -9.66 -2.63
C GLU A 291 -19.69 -9.84 -3.88
N PRO A 292 -20.80 -9.08 -4.03
CA PRO A 292 -21.55 -9.10 -5.27
C PRO A 292 -20.57 -8.87 -6.42
N THR A 293 -20.63 -9.72 -7.44
CA THR A 293 -19.90 -9.47 -8.67
C THR A 293 -20.43 -8.15 -9.22
N VAL A 294 -19.70 -7.07 -9.00
CA VAL A 294 -20.00 -5.80 -9.65
C VAL A 294 -19.75 -6.10 -11.12
N THR A 295 -20.83 -6.24 -11.89
CA THR A 295 -20.72 -6.23 -13.35
C THR A 295 -19.82 -5.05 -13.67
N PRO A 296 -18.73 -5.21 -14.45
CA PRO A 296 -17.84 -4.11 -14.73
C PRO A 296 -18.62 -2.97 -15.39
N GLY A 297 -19.12 -2.04 -14.58
CA GLY A 297 -19.52 -0.73 -15.05
C GLY A 297 -18.26 -0.01 -15.51
N ALA A 298 -18.43 1.16 -16.12
CA ALA A 298 -17.31 2.06 -16.32
C ALA A 298 -16.53 2.17 -15.01
N ALA A 299 -15.20 2.07 -15.08
CA ALA A 299 -14.36 2.25 -13.90
C ALA A 299 -14.80 3.55 -13.22
N PRO A 300 -14.96 3.57 -11.88
CA PRO A 300 -15.31 4.81 -11.19
C PRO A 300 -14.33 5.88 -11.65
N THR A 301 -14.84 6.90 -12.34
CA THR A 301 -14.03 8.03 -12.75
C THR A 301 -13.93 8.95 -11.56
N LEU A 302 -12.74 9.54 -11.35
CA LEU A 302 -12.60 10.62 -10.39
C LEU A 302 -13.62 11.71 -10.77
N ALA A 303 -14.42 12.15 -9.80
CA ALA A 303 -15.23 13.34 -9.99
C ALA A 303 -14.26 14.52 -10.22
N GLU A 304 -14.50 15.28 -11.29
CA GLU A 304 -13.73 16.49 -11.62
C GLU A 304 -13.81 17.54 -10.51
#